data_AF-A0A6J6JYB0-F1
#
_entry.id   AF-A0A6J6JYB0-F1
#
_cell.length_a   1.000
_cell.length_b   1.000
_cell.length_c   1.000
_cell.angle_alpha   90.00
_cell.angle_beta   90.00
_cell.angle_gamma   90.00
#
_symmetry.space_group_name_H-M   'P 1'
#
loop_
_entity.id
_entity.type
_entity.pdbx_description
1 polymer ?
#
loop_
_entity_poly.entity_id
_entity_poly.type
_entity_poly.pdbx_seq_one_letter_code
_entity_poly.pdbx_strand_id
1 'polypeptide(L)' 'MLRDSFLDTGMPVSNYLGTNGIMPRGDLGGLNLSTVPKVFIECGNMRNGYDAALMKSVLFQRSAAAAISRAITQFLT' A
#
# COMPACT_ATOMS: atom_id res chain seq x y z
N MET A 1 4.35 -3.28 -10.54
CA MET A 1 3.19 -3.74 -9.72
C MET A 1 3.11 -2.90 -8.45
N LEU A 2 1.91 -2.68 -7.88
CA LEU A 2 1.71 -1.74 -6.74
C LEU A 2 2.62 -2.01 -5.53
N ARG A 3 2.73 -3.27 -5.09
CA ARG A 3 3.60 -3.66 -3.97
C ARG A 3 5.04 -3.17 -4.20
N ASP A 4 5.61 -3.50 -5.35
CA ASP A 4 6.99 -3.20 -5.71
C ASP A 4 7.25 -1.71 -5.74
N SER A 5 6.38 -0.95 -6.40
CA SER A 5 6.48 0.52 -6.48
C SER A 5 6.42 1.16 -5.10
N PHE A 6 5.63 0.60 -4.17
CA PHE A 6 5.51 1.15 -2.82
C PHE A 6 6.78 0.95 -1.99
N LEU A 7 7.59 -0.09 -2.26
CA LEU A 7 8.87 -0.30 -1.58
C LEU A 7 9.88 0.83 -1.88
N ASP A 8 9.76 1.52 -3.03
CA ASP A 8 10.59 2.68 -3.37
C ASP A 8 10.41 3.86 -2.40
N THR A 9 9.34 3.86 -1.59
CA THR A 9 9.11 4.88 -0.55
C THR A 9 10.03 4.71 0.66
N GLY A 10 10.69 3.56 0.78
CA GLY A 10 11.44 3.14 1.97
C GLY A 10 10.56 2.48 3.05
N MET A 11 9.23 2.37 2.85
CA MET A 11 8.38 1.58 3.74
C MET A 11 8.72 0.09 3.60
N PRO A 12 9.11 -0.61 4.68
CA PRO A 12 9.47 -2.02 4.61
C PRO A 12 8.24 -2.90 4.34
N VAL A 13 8.50 -4.13 3.91
CA VAL A 13 7.47 -5.18 3.88
C VAL A 13 6.95 -5.39 5.31
N SER A 14 5.62 -5.48 5.45
CA SER A 14 4.99 -5.77 6.74
C SER A 14 5.56 -7.05 7.37
N ASN A 15 5.93 -6.95 8.65
CA ASN A 15 6.43 -8.07 9.44
C ASN A 15 5.35 -8.68 10.36
N TYR A 16 4.09 -8.26 10.23
CA TYR A 16 3.01 -8.68 11.13
C TYR A 16 1.73 -9.14 10.41
N LEU A 17 1.57 -8.86 9.10
CA LEU A 17 0.43 -9.34 8.30
C LEU A 17 0.85 -9.69 6.87
N GLY A 18 0.18 -10.70 6.31
CA GLY A 18 0.40 -11.17 4.94
C GLY A 18 1.71 -11.94 4.77
N THR A 19 2.08 -12.15 3.51
CA THR A 19 3.35 -12.79 3.11
C THR A 19 3.96 -11.96 1.99
N ASN A 20 5.21 -11.52 2.19
CA ASN A 20 5.92 -10.64 1.25
C ASN A 20 5.11 -9.37 0.87
N GLY A 21 4.35 -8.82 1.80
CA GLY A 21 3.54 -7.60 1.61
C GLY A 21 2.23 -7.82 0.85
N ILE A 22 1.81 -9.08 0.64
CA ILE A 22 0.54 -9.43 0.00
C ILE A 22 -0.30 -10.27 0.96
N MET A 23 -1.58 -9.92 1.08
CA MET A 23 -2.53 -10.61 1.96
C MET A 23 -3.84 -10.90 1.20
N PRO A 24 -3.99 -12.09 0.60
CA PRO A 24 -5.27 -12.55 0.06
C PRO A 24 -6.28 -12.69 1.21
N ARG A 25 -7.49 -12.18 1.02
CA ARG A 25 -8.55 -12.18 2.04
C ARG A 25 -9.94 -12.02 1.42
N GLY A 26 -10.97 -12.53 2.10
CA GLY A 26 -12.36 -12.56 1.64
C GLY A 26 -13.35 -11.84 2.55
N ASP A 27 -12.87 -11.02 3.47
CA ASP A 27 -13.64 -10.34 4.52
C ASP A 27 -13.78 -8.82 4.29
N LEU A 28 -13.33 -8.31 3.13
CA LEU A 28 -13.44 -6.89 2.77
C LEU A 28 -14.53 -6.69 1.72
N GLY A 29 -15.71 -6.20 2.14
CA GLY A 29 -16.84 -5.95 1.23
C GLY A 29 -16.49 -5.08 0.02
N GLY A 30 -15.63 -4.08 0.21
CA GLY A 30 -15.17 -3.21 -0.88
C GLY A 30 -14.30 -3.91 -1.94
N LEU A 31 -13.60 -4.99 -1.58
CA LEU A 31 -12.89 -5.86 -2.51
C LEU A 31 -13.83 -6.92 -3.09
N ASN A 32 -14.59 -7.60 -2.24
CA ASN A 32 -15.47 -8.71 -2.61
C ASN A 32 -16.53 -8.32 -3.66
N LEU A 33 -17.02 -7.08 -3.62
CA LEU A 33 -18.05 -6.58 -4.54
C LEU A 33 -17.47 -5.93 -5.81
N SER A 34 -16.15 -5.92 -6.01
CA SER A 34 -15.53 -5.28 -7.16
C SER A 34 -15.76 -6.09 -8.44
N THR A 35 -16.28 -5.46 -9.49
CA THR A 35 -16.40 -6.04 -10.85
C THR A 35 -15.26 -5.63 -11.79
N VAL A 36 -14.28 -4.91 -11.26
CA VAL A 36 -13.09 -4.42 -11.96
C VAL A 36 -11.84 -4.72 -11.13
N PRO A 37 -10.62 -4.71 -11.74
CA PRO A 37 -9.37 -4.87 -11.00
C PRO A 37 -9.28 -3.89 -9.83
N LYS A 38 -9.00 -4.42 -8.63
CA LYS A 38 -8.94 -3.64 -7.40
C LYS A 38 -7.95 -4.26 -6.42
N VAL A 39 -7.28 -3.39 -5.68
CA VAL A 39 -6.43 -3.72 -4.53
C VAL A 39 -6.76 -2.78 -3.40
N PHE A 40 -6.51 -3.22 -2.17
CA PHE A 40 -6.54 -2.38 -0.97
C PHE A 40 -5.12 -2.31 -0.43
N ILE A 41 -4.62 -1.10 -0.16
CA ILE A 41 -3.26 -0.88 0.35
C ILE A 41 -3.33 -0.33 1.78
N GLU A 42 -2.75 -1.08 2.72
CA GLU A 42 -2.38 -0.57 4.02
C GLU A 42 -0.98 0.05 3.91
N CYS A 43 -0.87 1.36 4.09
CA CYS A 43 0.41 2.06 3.90
C CYS A 43 1.38 1.87 5.08
N GLY A 44 0.91 1.41 6.24
CA GLY A 44 1.71 1.16 7.45
C GLY A 44 0.83 1.01 8.69
N ASN A 45 1.44 0.81 9.86
CA ASN A 45 0.73 0.63 11.12
C ASN A 45 0.67 1.92 11.94
N MET A 46 -0.47 2.62 12.00
CA MET A 46 -0.59 3.83 12.81
C MET A 46 -0.44 3.62 14.33
N ARG A 47 -0.47 2.38 14.83
CA ARG A 47 -0.13 2.05 16.24
C ARG A 47 1.38 1.92 16.47
N ASN A 48 2.17 1.75 15.41
CA ASN A 48 3.63 1.80 15.48
C ASN A 48 4.08 3.27 15.41
N GLY A 49 4.91 3.71 16.37
CA GLY A 49 5.33 5.11 16.46
C GLY A 49 6.15 5.61 15.26
N TYR A 50 6.94 4.73 14.63
CA TYR A 50 7.73 5.05 13.44
C TYR A 50 6.84 5.24 12.21
N ASP A 51 6.00 4.26 11.91
CA ASP A 51 5.06 4.34 10.78
C ASP A 51 4.11 5.52 10.96
N ALA A 52 3.59 5.74 12.17
CA ALA A 52 2.72 6.89 12.46
C ALA A 52 3.42 8.23 12.22
N ALA A 53 4.73 8.34 12.50
CA ALA A 53 5.51 9.54 12.18
C ALA A 53 5.65 9.72 10.67
N LEU A 54 5.90 8.65 9.91
CA LEU A 54 5.91 8.66 8.45
C LEU A 54 4.55 9.09 7.88
N MET A 55 3.44 8.55 8.39
CA MET A 55 2.10 8.89 7.91
C MET A 55 1.73 10.37 8.11
N LYS A 56 2.36 11.06 9.08
CA LYS A 56 2.20 12.51 9.31
C LYS A 56 3.17 13.36 8.48
N SER A 57 4.20 12.77 7.90
CA SER A 57 5.21 13.47 7.12
C SER A 57 4.69 13.80 5.73
N VAL A 58 4.67 15.09 5.38
CA VAL A 58 4.30 15.56 4.03
C VAL A 58 5.21 14.94 2.96
N LEU A 59 6.49 14.75 3.26
CA LEU A 59 7.45 14.14 2.33
C LEU A 59 7.09 12.68 2.04
N PHE A 60 6.78 11.91 3.08
CA PHE A 60 6.38 10.52 2.92
C PHE A 60 5.03 10.39 2.21
N GLN A 61 4.04 11.21 2.58
CA GLN A 61 2.74 11.25 1.90
C GLN A 61 2.88 11.50 0.39
N ARG A 62 3.75 12.45 -0.01
CA ARG A 62 4.04 12.72 -1.42
C ARG A 62 4.74 11.56 -2.11
N SER A 63 5.72 10.93 -1.45
CA SER A 63 6.42 9.76 -1.99
C SER A 63 5.45 8.58 -2.20
N ALA A 64 4.61 8.29 -1.21
CA ALA A 64 3.58 7.26 -1.28
C ALA A 64 2.58 7.53 -2.41
N ALA A 65 2.07 8.76 -2.53
CA ALA A 65 1.17 9.15 -3.62
C ALA A 65 1.82 8.97 -5.00
N ALA A 66 3.09 9.37 -5.15
CA ALA A 66 3.84 9.21 -6.40
C ALA A 66 4.06 7.73 -6.76
N ALA A 67 4.41 6.89 -5.78
CA ALA A 67 4.58 5.45 -5.96
C ALA A 67 3.27 4.76 -6.36
N ILE A 68 2.14 5.12 -5.73
CA ILE A 68 0.81 4.60 -6.07
C ILE A 68 0.42 5.04 -7.48
N SER A 69 0.58 6.33 -7.81
CA SER A 69 0.27 6.87 -9.14
C SER A 69 1.05 6.14 -10.24
N ARG A 70 2.38 6.00 -10.07
CA ARG A 70 3.24 5.25 -10.99
C ARG A 70 2.78 3.81 -11.19
N ALA A 71 2.44 3.13 -10.10
CA ALA A 71 1.97 1.74 -10.17
C ALA A 71 0.63 1.60 -10.89
N ILE A 72 -0.28 2.56 -10.71
CA ILE A 72 -1.55 2.60 -11.44
C ILE A 72 -1.29 2.82 -12.93
N THR A 73 -0.43 3.78 -13.29
CA THR A 73 -0.05 4.01 -14.70
C THR A 73 0.54 2.75 -15.32
N GLN A 74 1.50 2.10 -14.66
CA GLN A 74 2.11 0.84 -15.12
C GLN A 74 1.12 -0.33 -15.23
N PHE A 75 0.01 -0.32 -14.49
CA PHE A 75 -1.02 -1.35 -14.61
C PHE A 75 -1.92 -1.12 -15.84
N LEU A 76 -2.08 0.14 -16.26
CA LEU A 76 -2.95 0.55 -17.35
C LEU A 76 -2.27 0.54 -18.73
N THR A 77 -0.94 0.46 -18.78
CA THR A 77 -0.11 0.52 -19.99
C THR A 77 0.81 -0.68 -20.07
#